data_AF-A0AAW2DQJ2-F1
#
_entry.id   AF-A0AAW2DQJ2-F1
#
_cell.length_a   1.000
_cell.length_b   1.000
_cell.length_c   1.000
_cell.angle_alpha   90.00
_cell.angle_beta   90.00
_cell.angle_gamma   90.00
#
_symmetry.space_group_name_H-M   'P 1'
#
loop_
_entity.id
_entity.type
_entity.pdbx_description
1 polymer ?
#
loop_
_entity_poly.entity_id
_entity_poly.type
_entity_poly.pdbx_seq_one_letter_code
_entity_poly.pdbx_strand_id
1 'polypeptide(L)'
;MRRSHLPDAIDNILRQYLGKKLERFNVHYNLVEPHHKPNIDSWISFAVDAQVENLSLTLFKYVLSLNFYTNPFLCELSLNDCLLTLEKGIFVNWNSLVQLHLRDMSFGVGVIRDVLKGTPKLHTMKLLSCTRVCNIISEGLST
;
A
#
# COMPACT_ATOMS: atom_id res chain seq x y z
N MET A 1 -25.39 14.25 11.13
CA MET A 1 -24.45 13.11 10.99
C MET A 1 -23.40 13.25 12.08
N ARG A 2 -23.28 12.32 13.04
CA ARG A 2 -22.29 12.42 14.13
C ARG A 2 -20.92 12.08 13.54
N ARG A 3 -19.93 12.98 13.68
CA ARG A 3 -18.54 12.70 13.30
C ARG A 3 -18.05 11.50 14.10
N SER A 4 -17.48 10.48 13.45
CA SER A 4 -16.82 9.40 14.17
C SER A 4 -15.52 9.92 14.75
N HIS A 5 -15.35 9.88 16.08
CA HIS A 5 -14.09 10.23 16.75
C HIS A 5 -13.03 9.10 16.65
N LEU A 6 -13.39 7.99 16.01
CA LEU A 6 -12.53 6.82 15.91
C LEU A 6 -11.21 7.12 15.19
N PRO A 7 -11.17 7.85 14.05
CA PRO A 7 -9.90 8.08 13.37
C PRO A 7 -8.91 8.92 14.17
N ASP A 8 -9.40 9.96 14.86
CA ASP A 8 -8.58 10.79 15.74
C ASP A 8 -8.06 9.99 16.96
N ALA A 9 -8.89 9.08 17.49
CA ALA A 9 -8.47 8.20 18.58
C ALA A 9 -7.35 7.23 18.13
N ILE A 10 -7.44 6.69 16.91
CA ILE A 10 -6.38 5.84 16.33
C ILE A 10 -5.09 6.64 16.18
N ASP A 11 -5.15 7.85 15.62
CA ASP A 11 -3.95 8.71 15.51
C ASP A 11 -3.29 8.95 16.86
N ASN A 12 -4.07 9.20 17.90
CA ASN A 12 -3.55 9.39 19.25
C ASN A 12 -2.85 8.12 19.78
N ILE A 13 -3.41 6.94 19.52
CA ILE A 13 -2.81 5.66 19.92
C ILE A 13 -1.49 5.43 19.18
N LEU A 14 -1.45 5.64 17.86
CA LEU A 14 -0.24 5.43 17.06
C LEU A 14 0.88 6.38 17.47
N ARG A 15 0.57 7.64 17.82
CA ARG A 15 1.55 8.61 18.33
C ARG A 15 2.15 8.22 19.68
N GLN A 16 1.44 7.43 20.48
CA GLN A 16 1.89 6.96 21.79
C GLN A 16 2.62 5.61 21.71
N TYR A 17 2.76 5.03 20.52
CA TYR A 17 3.47 3.78 20.36
C TYR A 17 4.97 3.96 20.65
N LEU A 18 5.45 3.31 21.71
CA LEU A 18 6.86 3.32 22.15
C LEU A 18 7.56 1.97 21.92
N GLY A 19 6.94 1.06 21.17
CA GLY A 19 7.51 -0.27 20.90
C GLY A 19 8.75 -0.19 20.02
N LYS A 20 9.68 -1.13 20.24
CA LYS A 20 10.99 -1.13 19.53
C LYS A 20 10.90 -1.54 18.06
N LYS A 21 9.94 -2.38 17.69
CA LYS A 21 9.71 -2.86 16.33
C LYS A 21 8.24 -3.20 16.16
N LEU A 22 7.61 -2.75 15.06
CA LEU A 22 6.27 -3.17 14.69
C LEU A 22 6.36 -4.00 13.41
N GLU A 23 6.26 -5.32 13.53
CA GLU A 23 6.49 -6.22 12.38
C GLU A 23 5.32 -6.26 11.40
N ARG A 24 4.09 -6.14 11.92
CA ARG A 24 2.88 -6.23 11.12
C ARG A 24 1.90 -5.12 11.48
N PHE A 25 1.39 -4.46 10.45
CA PHE A 25 0.39 -3.43 10.59
C PHE A 25 -0.73 -3.64 9.57
N ASN A 26 -1.96 -3.81 10.07
CA ASN A 26 -3.12 -4.13 9.25
C ASN A 26 -4.16 -3.03 9.44
N VAL A 27 -4.52 -2.35 8.36
CA VAL A 27 -5.54 -1.31 8.35
C VAL A 27 -6.69 -1.77 7.47
N HIS A 28 -7.86 -1.92 8.08
CA HIS A 28 -9.11 -2.10 7.36
C HIS A 28 -10.01 -0.92 7.69
N TYR A 29 -10.14 -0.01 6.74
CA TYR A 29 -10.93 1.19 6.93
C TYR A 29 -11.64 1.58 5.64
N ASN A 30 -12.97 1.65 5.69
CA ASN A 30 -13.75 2.12 4.56
C ASN A 30 -13.78 3.66 4.60
N LEU A 31 -13.18 4.30 3.59
CA LEU A 31 -13.25 5.74 3.43
C LEU A 31 -14.66 6.14 2.96
N VAL A 32 -15.60 6.16 3.90
CA VAL A 32 -16.98 6.64 3.66
C VAL A 32 -17.00 8.16 3.56
N GLU A 33 -16.09 8.84 4.26
CA GLU A 33 -16.08 10.30 4.39
C GLU A 33 -14.69 10.87 4.01
N PRO A 34 -14.60 11.79 3.02
CA PRO A 34 -13.32 12.32 2.53
C PRO A 34 -12.45 12.98 3.60
N HIS A 35 -13.05 13.48 4.68
CA HIS A 35 -12.32 14.16 5.76
C HIS A 35 -11.51 13.23 6.66
N HIS A 36 -11.66 11.90 6.54
CA HIS A 36 -10.79 10.93 7.21
C HIS A 36 -9.51 10.62 6.43
N LYS A 37 -9.35 11.15 5.21
CA LYS A 37 -8.13 10.97 4.42
C LYS A 37 -6.85 11.36 5.19
N PRO A 38 -6.78 12.50 5.91
CA PRO A 38 -5.60 12.87 6.68
C PRO A 38 -5.23 11.84 7.76
N ASN A 39 -6.20 11.20 8.41
CA ASN A 39 -5.93 10.15 9.40
C ASN A 39 -5.34 8.91 8.70
N ILE A 40 -5.88 8.49 7.56
CA ILE A 40 -5.33 7.35 6.80
C ILE A 40 -3.90 7.66 6.31
N ASP A 41 -3.64 8.87 5.80
CA ASP A 41 -2.29 9.32 5.42
C ASP A 41 -1.34 9.27 6.63
N SER A 42 -1.80 9.66 7.82
CA SER A 42 -1.06 9.55 9.09
C SER A 42 -0.76 8.09 9.45
N TRP A 43 -1.72 7.17 9.30
CA TRP A 43 -1.51 5.74 9.60
C TRP A 43 -0.52 5.07 8.66
N ILE A 44 -0.58 5.42 7.37
CA ILE A 44 0.39 4.93 6.37
C ILE A 44 1.78 5.49 6.69
N SER A 45 1.88 6.79 7.03
CA SER A 45 3.15 7.42 7.40
C SER A 45 3.75 6.78 8.65
N PHE A 46 2.92 6.50 9.66
CA PHE A 46 3.34 5.75 10.84
C PHE A 46 3.92 4.37 10.47
N ALA A 47 3.29 3.63 9.55
CA ALA A 47 3.79 2.32 9.12
C ALA A 47 5.17 2.42 8.42
N VAL A 48 5.38 3.49 7.64
CA VAL A 48 6.67 3.78 7.01
C VAL A 48 7.72 4.12 8.05
N ASP A 49 7.41 5.03 8.97
CA ASP A 49 8.33 5.50 10.02
C ASP A 49 8.69 4.37 11.00
N ALA A 50 7.72 3.51 11.32
CA ALA A 50 7.91 2.33 12.16
C ALA A 50 8.61 1.16 11.43
N GLN A 51 8.99 1.35 10.15
CA GLN A 51 9.67 0.36 9.32
C GLN A 51 8.96 -1.00 9.30
N VAL A 52 7.63 -0.96 9.17
CA VAL A 52 6.81 -2.18 9.17
C VAL A 52 7.21 -3.08 8.00
N GLU A 53 7.43 -4.35 8.30
CA GLU A 53 7.80 -5.37 7.31
C GLU A 53 6.57 -5.96 6.60
N ASN A 54 5.47 -6.13 7.34
CA ASN A 54 4.24 -6.74 6.82
C ASN A 54 3.06 -5.75 6.89
N LEU A 55 2.69 -5.20 5.75
CA LEU A 55 1.63 -4.18 5.66
C LEU A 55 0.43 -4.71 4.90
N SER A 56 -0.75 -4.63 5.52
CA SER A 56 -2.04 -4.92 4.86
C SER A 56 -2.96 -3.71 4.92
N LEU A 57 -3.40 -3.25 3.76
CA LEU A 57 -4.33 -2.13 3.62
C LEU A 57 -5.58 -2.59 2.88
N THR A 58 -6.74 -2.44 3.51
CA THR A 58 -8.06 -2.52 2.88
C THR A 58 -8.71 -1.15 2.98
N LEU A 59 -8.61 -0.36 1.92
CA LEU A 59 -8.97 1.06 1.90
C LEU A 59 -9.78 1.41 0.66
N PHE A 60 -11.12 1.36 0.77
CA PHE A 60 -12.05 1.56 -0.34
C PHE A 60 -11.78 2.86 -1.11
N LYS A 61 -11.43 2.73 -2.40
CA LYS A 61 -11.16 3.85 -3.33
C LYS A 61 -10.11 4.85 -2.83
N TYR A 62 -9.19 4.40 -1.98
CA TYR A 62 -8.15 5.27 -1.44
C TYR A 62 -6.96 5.40 -2.38
N VAL A 63 -6.54 6.63 -2.67
CA VAL A 63 -5.29 6.90 -3.40
C VAL A 63 -4.13 6.89 -2.42
N LEU A 64 -3.21 5.94 -2.59
CA LEU A 64 -2.04 5.79 -1.73
C LEU A 64 -1.11 7.01 -1.81
N SER A 65 -0.57 7.42 -0.67
CA SER A 65 0.35 8.55 -0.53
C SER A 65 1.73 8.26 -1.12
N LEU A 66 2.47 9.30 -1.52
CA LEU A 66 3.74 9.15 -2.22
C LEU A 66 4.82 8.44 -1.39
N ASN A 67 4.90 8.72 -0.09
CA ASN A 67 5.87 8.13 0.83
C ASN A 67 5.75 6.59 0.95
N PHE A 68 4.58 6.03 0.62
CA PHE A 68 4.34 4.59 0.61
C PHE A 68 5.18 3.88 -0.47
N TYR A 69 5.37 4.50 -1.63
CA TYR A 69 6.11 3.89 -2.75
C TYR A 69 7.61 3.79 -2.48
N THR A 70 8.14 4.54 -1.52
CA THR A 70 9.57 4.59 -1.23
C THR A 70 9.99 3.83 0.03
N ASN A 71 9.10 3.02 0.63
CA ASN A 71 9.42 2.25 1.83
C ASN A 71 10.23 0.97 1.50
N PRO A 72 11.54 0.92 1.83
CA PRO A 72 12.40 -0.20 1.45
C PRO A 72 12.30 -1.40 2.40
N PHE A 73 11.59 -1.27 3.53
CA PHE A 73 11.53 -2.28 4.60
C PHE A 73 10.38 -3.29 4.41
N LEU A 74 9.44 -3.01 3.50
CA LEU A 74 8.33 -3.91 3.23
C LEU A 74 8.84 -5.25 2.69
N CYS A 75 8.44 -6.34 3.36
CA CYS A 75 8.67 -7.73 2.97
C CYS A 75 7.38 -8.36 2.42
N GLU A 76 6.25 -8.09 3.06
CA GLU A 76 4.92 -8.51 2.61
C GLU A 76 4.00 -7.30 2.47
N LEU A 77 3.38 -7.16 1.31
CA LEU A 77 2.42 -6.10 1.04
C LEU A 77 1.11 -6.68 0.53
N SER A 78 0.02 -6.37 1.21
CA SER A 78 -1.34 -6.66 0.75
C SER A 78 -2.13 -5.38 0.58
N LEU A 79 -2.62 -5.13 -0.64
CA LEU A 79 -3.50 -4.03 -0.96
C LEU A 79 -4.85 -4.58 -1.43
N ASN A 80 -5.91 -4.07 -0.83
CA ASN A 80 -7.28 -4.45 -1.15
C ASN A 80 -8.12 -3.19 -1.35
N ASP A 81 -8.82 -3.13 -2.48
CA ASP A 81 -9.77 -2.05 -2.83
C ASP A 81 -9.13 -0.64 -2.88
N CYS A 82 -7.80 -0.58 -3.04
CA CYS A 82 -7.03 0.66 -3.11
C CYS A 82 -6.85 1.11 -4.58
N LEU A 83 -6.48 2.38 -4.76
CA LEU A 83 -6.11 2.95 -6.05
C LEU A 83 -4.59 3.16 -6.12
N LEU A 84 -3.95 2.46 -7.06
CA LEU A 84 -2.53 2.59 -7.35
C LEU A 84 -2.32 3.57 -8.51
N THR A 85 -1.76 4.74 -8.20
CA THR A 85 -1.41 5.79 -9.16
C THR A 85 0.04 6.21 -8.92
N LEU A 86 0.87 6.14 -9.96
CA LEU A 86 2.23 6.65 -9.93
C LEU A 86 2.28 7.98 -10.66
N GLU A 87 2.71 9.02 -9.96
CA GLU A 87 3.01 10.31 -10.58
C GLU A 87 4.33 10.26 -11.34
N LYS A 88 4.48 11.15 -12.33
CA LYS A 88 5.70 11.20 -13.15
C LYS A 88 6.92 11.49 -12.27
N GLY A 89 7.95 10.63 -12.37
CA GLY A 89 9.20 10.77 -11.62
C GLY A 89 9.20 10.08 -10.26
N ILE A 90 8.08 9.46 -9.85
CA ILE A 90 8.03 8.60 -8.68
C ILE A 90 8.44 7.19 -9.07
N PHE A 91 9.43 6.64 -8.37
CA PHE A 91 9.89 5.28 -8.54
C PHE A 91 9.51 4.44 -7.33
N VAL A 92 8.99 3.25 -7.60
CA VAL A 92 8.74 2.27 -6.55
C VAL A 92 10.08 1.77 -6.03
N ASN A 93 10.26 1.81 -4.71
CA ASN A 93 11.43 1.31 -4.00
C ASN A 93 10.95 0.39 -2.87
N TRP A 94 10.55 -0.81 -3.26
CA TRP A 94 10.14 -1.91 -2.38
C TRP A 94 11.19 -3.02 -2.44
N ASN A 95 12.46 -2.64 -2.20
CA ASN A 95 13.63 -3.50 -2.42
C ASN A 95 13.65 -4.79 -1.58
N SER A 96 12.95 -4.82 -0.46
CA SER A 96 12.86 -6.00 0.41
C SER A 96 11.61 -6.84 0.15
N LEU A 97 10.74 -6.43 -0.77
CA LEU A 97 9.43 -7.04 -0.96
C LEU A 97 9.54 -8.41 -1.60
N VAL A 98 9.06 -9.42 -0.89
CA VAL A 98 9.06 -10.82 -1.31
C VAL A 98 7.65 -11.24 -1.74
N GLN A 99 6.62 -10.71 -1.09
CA GLN A 99 5.21 -11.04 -1.39
C GLN A 99 4.38 -9.79 -1.67
N LEU A 100 3.68 -9.80 -2.79
CA LEU A 100 2.74 -8.77 -3.19
C LEU A 100 1.36 -9.37 -3.47
N HIS A 101 0.37 -9.01 -2.66
CA HIS A 101 -1.02 -9.44 -2.80
C HIS A 101 -1.90 -8.25 -3.16
N LEU A 102 -2.46 -8.27 -4.35
CA LEU A 102 -3.34 -7.23 -4.88
C LEU A 102 -4.73 -7.82 -5.08
N ARG A 103 -5.73 -7.24 -4.42
CA ARG A 103 -7.12 -7.67 -4.51
C ARG A 103 -8.02 -6.47 -4.83
N ASP A 104 -8.98 -6.68 -5.73
CA ASP A 104 -10.00 -5.69 -6.07
C ASP A 104 -9.38 -4.33 -6.47
N MET A 105 -8.20 -4.38 -7.11
CA MET A 105 -7.42 -3.18 -7.46
C MET A 105 -7.80 -2.64 -8.83
N SER A 106 -7.70 -1.31 -8.97
CA SER A 106 -7.70 -0.61 -10.25
C SER A 106 -6.34 0.04 -10.49
N PHE A 107 -5.73 -0.24 -11.65
CA PHE A 107 -4.43 0.31 -12.03
C PHE A 107 -4.52 1.39 -13.11
N GLY A 108 -3.61 2.36 -13.03
CA GLY A 108 -3.24 3.18 -14.19
C GLY A 108 -2.44 2.38 -15.22
N VAL A 109 -2.43 2.83 -16.48
CA VAL A 109 -1.68 2.18 -17.56
C VAL A 109 -0.18 2.18 -17.22
N GLY A 110 0.46 1.00 -17.24
CA GLY A 110 1.89 0.86 -16.99
C GLY A 110 2.29 0.87 -15.50
N VAL A 111 1.38 1.20 -14.58
CA VAL A 111 1.66 1.26 -13.13
C VAL A 111 2.20 -0.06 -12.62
N ILE A 112 1.61 -1.19 -13.05
CA ILE A 112 2.04 -2.51 -12.59
C ILE A 112 3.47 -2.86 -13.05
N ARG A 113 3.87 -2.42 -14.25
CA ARG A 113 5.24 -2.60 -14.75
C ARG A 113 6.23 -1.81 -13.92
N ASP A 114 5.87 -0.60 -13.51
CA ASP A 114 6.75 0.25 -12.70
C ASP A 114 6.83 -0.24 -11.25
N VAL A 115 5.75 -0.82 -10.71
CA VAL A 115 5.78 -1.59 -9.46
C VAL A 115 6.77 -2.74 -9.56
N LEU A 116 6.70 -3.55 -10.61
CA LEU A 116 7.59 -4.70 -10.79
C LEU A 116 9.08 -4.30 -10.89
N LYS A 117 9.40 -3.16 -11.51
CA LYS A 117 10.77 -2.62 -11.53
C LYS A 117 11.30 -2.25 -10.14
N GLY A 118 10.41 -1.84 -9.24
CA GLY A 118 10.73 -1.46 -7.88
C GLY A 118 10.76 -2.60 -6.87
N THR A 119 10.52 -3.84 -7.30
CA THR A 119 10.43 -5.02 -6.43
C THR A 119 11.41 -6.12 -6.87
N PRO A 120 12.73 -5.89 -6.81
CA PRO A 120 13.74 -6.82 -7.34
C PRO A 120 13.79 -8.18 -6.63
N LYS A 121 13.27 -8.29 -5.40
CA LYS A 121 13.21 -9.54 -4.62
C LYS A 121 11.85 -10.24 -4.67
N LEU A 122 10.92 -9.74 -5.49
CA LEU A 122 9.56 -10.26 -5.52
C LEU A 122 9.57 -11.72 -5.94
N HIS A 123 9.09 -12.58 -5.05
CA HIS A 123 9.00 -14.01 -5.29
C HIS A 123 7.56 -14.45 -5.55
N THR A 124 6.59 -13.82 -4.89
CA THR A 124 5.18 -14.16 -5.01
C THR A 124 4.36 -12.93 -5.33
N MET A 125 3.58 -13.01 -6.40
CA MET A 125 2.59 -12.00 -6.78
C MET A 125 1.23 -12.66 -6.93
N LYS A 126 0.22 -12.13 -6.22
CA LYS A 126 -1.16 -12.57 -6.34
C LYS A 126 -2.01 -11.41 -6.83
N LEU A 127 -2.74 -11.65 -7.91
CA LEU A 127 -3.70 -10.72 -8.50
C LEU A 127 -5.09 -11.35 -8.42
N LEU A 128 -5.99 -10.77 -7.63
CA LEU A 128 -7.35 -11.27 -7.46
C LEU A 128 -8.34 -10.16 -7.82
N SER A 129 -9.24 -10.42 -8.75
CA SER A 129 -10.29 -9.47 -9.15
C SER A 129 -9.76 -8.08 -9.56
N CYS A 130 -8.53 -8.03 -10.07
CA CYS A 130 -7.92 -6.78 -10.50
C CYS A 130 -8.36 -6.40 -11.92
N THR A 131 -8.61 -5.11 -12.15
CA THR A 131 -8.99 -4.59 -13.47
C THR A 131 -7.86 -3.76 -14.08
N ARG A 132 -7.82 -3.68 -15.42
CA ARG A 132 -6.82 -2.88 -16.18
C ARG A 132 -5.37 -3.33 -16.00
N VAL A 133 -5.16 -4.61 -15.73
CA VAL A 133 -3.84 -5.25 -15.81
C VAL A 133 -3.49 -5.44 -17.28
N CYS A 134 -2.94 -4.41 -17.92
CA CYS A 134 -2.51 -4.45 -19.31
C CYS A 134 -0.98 -4.36 -19.41
N ASN A 135 -0.39 -4.97 -20.45
CA ASN A 135 1.02 -4.83 -20.82
C ASN A 135 2.05 -5.39 -19.81
N ILE A 136 1.71 -6.47 -19.09
CA ILE A 136 2.73 -7.28 -18.41
C ILE A 136 3.40 -8.14 -19.48
N ILE A 137 4.47 -7.62 -20.09
CA ILE A 137 5.36 -8.41 -20.93
C ILE A 137 6.42 -8.97 -19.98
N SER A 138 6.35 -10.27 -19.71
CA SER A 138 7.43 -10.97 -19.04
C SER A 138 8.32 -11.56 -20.13
N GLU A 139 9.58 -11.13 -20.18
CA GLU A 139 10.56 -11.68 -21.11
C GLU A 139 10.75 -13.21 -20.91
N GLY A 140 10.41 -13.74 -19.74
CA GLY A 140 10.42 -15.17 -19.40
C GLY A 140 9.11 -15.94 -19.63
N LEU A 141 8.08 -15.32 -20.22
CA LEU A 141 6.82 -16.01 -20.63
C LEU A 141 6.72 -16.17 -22.15
N SER A 142 7.77 -15.75 -22.86
CA SER A 142 7.97 -16.05 -24.27
C SER A 142 8.56 -17.45 -24.40
N THR A 143 7.72 -18.48 -24.20
CA THR A 143 8.04 -19.86 -24.61
C THR A 143 7.24 -20.21 -25.85
#